data_AF-A0A970KG34-F1
#
_entry.id   AF-A0A970KG34-F1
#
_cell.length_a   1.000
_cell.length_b   1.000
_cell.length_c   1.000
_cell.angle_alpha   90.00
_cell.angle_beta   90.00
_cell.angle_gamma   90.00
#
_symmetry.space_group_name_H-M   'P 1'
#
loop_
_entity.id
_entity.type
_entity.pdbx_description
1 polymer ?
#
loop_
_entity_poly.entity_id
_entity_poly.type
_entity_poly.pdbx_seq_one_letter_code
_entity_poly.pdbx_strand_id
1 'polypeptide(L)'
;MGKGKDKWPILLIRLGQAVTVGLAYYFVVGIPGLTSSFVAIFVALLPFDLIVAMPSISFGLRHWRQFVRVLLPRITGTAFVLMMGLAFGLAFGLGVRFGFPAPLAGVLLVGLSYTLATRIRGNISSYVAVVGGLTVFERLLANHLGSGNLVDQMAPVVLTIAVGTFAALLAGWVVGLVMGLITRSLLPRGYKTLRSFAYELPLEMQPFREVLKMETDLALAEVNVAASCPLVDRSLRDLRLREAYKTNVLAIHRAGRDIVVPGGEEVIKPGDMVLLLGPVGSISQAANLLKGSAECG
;
A
#
# COMPACT_ATOMS: atom_id res chain seq x y z
N MET A 1 8.74 0.09 -36.49
CA MET A 1 7.57 -0.81 -36.50
C MET A 1 7.63 -1.73 -35.29
N GLY A 2 6.53 -1.88 -34.56
CA GLY A 2 6.44 -2.69 -33.33
C GLY A 2 5.19 -2.37 -32.50
N LYS A 3 4.05 -2.10 -33.18
CA LYS A 3 2.73 -1.97 -32.55
C LYS A 3 2.19 -3.39 -32.30
N GLY A 4 1.95 -3.72 -31.03
CA GLY A 4 1.29 -4.97 -30.62
C GLY A 4 2.03 -5.79 -29.56
N LYS A 5 2.52 -5.20 -28.47
CA LYS A 5 3.04 -5.97 -27.32
C LYS A 5 1.88 -6.61 -26.55
N ASP A 6 1.66 -7.90 -26.80
CA ASP A 6 0.86 -8.91 -26.11
C ASP A 6 -0.06 -8.43 -24.97
N LYS A 7 -1.35 -8.25 -25.27
CA LYS A 7 -2.40 -7.99 -24.26
C LYS A 7 -2.77 -9.25 -23.44
N TRP A 8 -2.41 -10.43 -23.94
CA TRP A 8 -2.83 -11.71 -23.38
C TRP A 8 -2.24 -12.02 -22.00
N PRO A 9 -0.95 -11.75 -21.69
CA PRO A 9 -0.41 -11.94 -20.35
C PRO A 9 -1.12 -11.09 -19.28
N ILE A 10 -1.52 -9.86 -19.61
CA ILE A 10 -2.28 -8.98 -18.70
C ILE A 10 -3.67 -9.55 -18.45
N LEU A 11 -4.32 -10.05 -19.50
CA LEU A 11 -5.62 -10.72 -19.38
C LEU A 11 -5.51 -11.98 -18.51
N LEU A 12 -4.47 -12.79 -18.69
CA LEU A 12 -4.23 -14.01 -17.93
C LEU A 12 -3.98 -13.72 -16.44
N ILE A 13 -3.23 -12.67 -16.10
CA ILE A 13 -3.03 -12.25 -14.71
C ILE A 13 -4.37 -11.82 -14.09
N ARG A 14 -5.15 -10.99 -14.77
CA ARG A 14 -6.47 -10.54 -14.28
C ARG A 14 -7.43 -11.71 -14.09
N LEU A 15 -7.42 -12.66 -15.01
CA LEU A 15 -8.23 -13.88 -14.92
C LEU A 15 -7.75 -14.75 -13.76
N GLY A 16 -6.44 -14.95 -13.60
CA GLY A 16 -5.85 -15.65 -12.45
C GLY A 16 -6.24 -15.01 -11.12
N GLN A 17 -6.26 -13.68 -11.05
CA GLN A 17 -6.68 -12.94 -9.86
C GLN A 17 -8.16 -13.15 -9.55
N ALA A 18 -9.04 -13.03 -10.56
CA ALA A 18 -10.47 -13.28 -10.41
C ALA A 18 -10.77 -14.71 -9.96
N VAL A 19 -10.08 -15.70 -10.56
CA VAL A 19 -10.18 -17.11 -10.19
C VAL A 19 -9.66 -17.35 -8.77
N THR A 20 -8.59 -16.68 -8.36
CA THR A 20 -8.06 -16.76 -6.98
C THR A 20 -9.06 -16.25 -5.96
N VAL A 21 -9.70 -15.11 -6.21
CA VAL A 21 -10.77 -14.56 -5.34
C VAL A 21 -11.94 -15.54 -5.25
N GLY A 22 -12.40 -16.07 -6.38
CA GLY A 22 -13.50 -17.02 -6.44
C GLY A 22 -13.22 -18.33 -5.70
N LEU A 23 -12.03 -18.92 -5.91
CA LEU A 23 -11.61 -20.14 -5.22
C LEU A 23 -11.43 -19.91 -3.72
N ALA A 24 -10.82 -18.79 -3.32
CA ALA A 24 -10.63 -18.47 -1.90
C ALA A 24 -11.97 -18.36 -1.17
N TYR A 25 -12.98 -17.76 -1.81
CA TYR A 25 -14.35 -17.75 -1.31
C TYR A 25 -14.96 -19.16 -1.27
N TYR A 26 -14.91 -19.90 -2.38
CA TYR A 26 -15.54 -21.21 -2.51
C TYR A 26 -15.06 -22.22 -1.46
N PHE A 27 -13.75 -22.26 -1.18
CA PHE A 27 -13.20 -23.18 -0.18
C PHE A 27 -13.53 -22.81 1.27
N VAL A 28 -13.96 -21.58 1.52
CA VAL A 28 -14.13 -21.04 2.87
C VAL A 28 -15.59 -20.72 3.20
N VAL A 29 -16.49 -20.64 2.21
CA VAL A 29 -17.90 -20.31 2.41
C VAL A 29 -18.62 -21.24 3.41
N GLY A 30 -18.19 -22.50 3.51
CA GLY A 30 -18.72 -23.46 4.48
C GLY A 30 -18.19 -23.30 5.90
N ILE A 31 -17.20 -22.42 6.12
CA ILE A 31 -16.61 -22.18 7.44
C ILE A 31 -17.46 -21.14 8.18
N PRO A 32 -17.93 -21.44 9.40
CA PRO A 32 -18.76 -20.51 10.16
C PRO A 32 -18.01 -19.23 10.52
N GLY A 33 -18.64 -18.08 10.27
CA GLY A 33 -18.14 -16.74 10.60
C GLY A 33 -18.04 -15.82 9.38
N LEU A 34 -18.56 -14.60 9.47
CA LEU A 34 -18.57 -13.61 8.37
C LEU A 34 -17.16 -13.15 7.97
N THR A 35 -16.22 -13.24 8.90
CA THR A 35 -14.80 -12.91 8.74
C THR A 35 -14.05 -13.88 7.86
N SER A 36 -14.47 -15.15 7.82
CA SER A 36 -13.73 -16.23 7.17
C SER A 36 -13.52 -15.95 5.68
N SER A 37 -14.62 -15.70 4.96
CA SER A 37 -14.62 -15.41 3.52
C SER A 37 -13.84 -14.13 3.19
N PHE A 38 -14.07 -13.06 3.96
CA PHE A 38 -13.37 -11.78 3.77
C PHE A 38 -11.86 -11.93 3.96
N VAL A 39 -11.44 -12.56 5.06
CA VAL A 39 -10.02 -12.79 5.36
C VAL A 39 -9.39 -13.67 4.29
N ALA A 40 -10.03 -14.78 3.91
CA ALA A 40 -9.51 -15.69 2.90
C ALA A 40 -9.26 -15.00 1.55
N ILE A 41 -10.21 -14.19 1.08
CA ILE A 41 -10.09 -13.45 -0.19
C ILE A 41 -8.90 -12.48 -0.15
N PHE A 42 -8.83 -11.62 0.86
CA PHE A 42 -7.76 -10.63 0.97
C PHE A 42 -6.39 -11.27 1.10
N VAL A 43 -6.33 -12.36 1.87
CA VAL A 43 -5.11 -13.06 2.17
C VAL A 43 -4.63 -13.89 0.97
N ALA A 44 -5.53 -14.40 0.12
CA ALA A 44 -5.16 -15.15 -1.08
C ALA A 44 -4.51 -14.29 -2.17
N LEU A 45 -4.89 -13.02 -2.28
CA LEU A 45 -4.36 -12.11 -3.30
C LEU A 45 -2.86 -11.85 -3.13
N LEU A 46 -2.40 -11.73 -1.88
CA LEU A 46 -1.01 -11.38 -1.60
C LEU A 46 0.02 -12.43 -2.07
N PRO A 47 -0.07 -13.71 -1.70
CA PRO A 47 0.83 -14.74 -2.21
C PRO A 47 0.65 -14.95 -3.72
N PHE A 48 -0.56 -14.79 -4.26
CA PHE A 48 -0.80 -14.82 -5.70
C PHE A 48 0.03 -13.75 -6.42
N ASP A 49 -0.11 -12.49 -6.04
CA ASP A 49 0.60 -11.35 -6.66
C ASP A 49 2.11 -11.53 -6.56
N LEU A 50 2.59 -12.00 -5.40
CA LEU A 50 4.01 -12.15 -5.13
C LEU A 50 4.65 -13.29 -5.95
N ILE A 51 3.92 -14.37 -6.22
CA ILE A 51 4.40 -15.47 -7.08
C ILE A 51 4.33 -15.11 -8.55
N VAL A 52 3.24 -14.48 -8.98
CA VAL A 52 3.08 -14.01 -10.36
C VAL A 52 4.19 -13.02 -10.72
N ALA A 53 4.57 -12.16 -9.76
CA ALA A 53 5.70 -11.27 -9.91
C ALA A 53 7.03 -12.02 -10.05
N MET A 54 7.26 -13.17 -9.42
CA MET A 54 8.59 -13.78 -9.31
C MET A 54 9.26 -14.05 -10.68
N PRO A 55 10.52 -13.65 -10.93
CA PRO A 55 11.13 -13.68 -12.26
C PRO A 55 11.36 -15.08 -12.86
N SER A 56 11.45 -16.12 -12.04
CA SER A 56 11.41 -17.51 -12.50
C SER A 56 10.85 -18.41 -11.40
N ILE A 57 10.18 -19.50 -11.78
CA ILE A 57 9.85 -20.59 -10.84
C ILE A 57 11.15 -21.35 -10.61
N SER A 58 12.00 -20.84 -9.74
CA SER A 58 13.15 -21.60 -9.27
C SER A 58 12.80 -22.18 -7.91
N PHE A 59 12.80 -23.52 -7.81
CA PHE A 59 12.73 -24.23 -6.53
C PHE A 59 14.04 -24.14 -5.73
N GLY A 60 14.93 -23.20 -6.08
CA GLY A 60 16.16 -22.98 -5.33
C GLY A 60 15.85 -22.47 -3.93
N LEU A 61 16.37 -23.15 -2.90
CA LEU A 61 16.22 -22.81 -1.48
C LEU A 61 16.48 -21.32 -1.16
N ARG A 62 17.35 -20.65 -1.93
CA ARG A 62 17.63 -19.21 -1.76
C ARG A 62 16.45 -18.30 -2.11
N HIS A 63 15.76 -18.55 -3.23
CA HIS A 63 14.61 -17.73 -3.66
C HIS A 63 13.38 -17.99 -2.77
N TRP A 64 13.19 -19.25 -2.35
CA TRP A 64 12.14 -19.58 -1.38
C TRP A 64 12.36 -18.92 -0.02
N ARG A 65 13.61 -18.83 0.47
CA ARG A 65 13.92 -18.07 1.70
C ARG A 65 13.58 -16.58 1.58
N GLN A 66 13.86 -15.96 0.44
CA GLN A 66 13.52 -14.55 0.21
C GLN A 66 12.01 -14.33 0.16
N PHE A 67 11.29 -15.22 -0.54
CA PHE A 67 9.83 -15.27 -0.56
C PHE A 67 9.26 -15.34 0.87
N VAL A 68 9.65 -16.36 1.64
CA VAL A 68 9.19 -16.54 3.02
C VAL A 68 9.55 -15.32 3.88
N ARG A 69 10.74 -14.71 3.71
CA ARG A 69 11.15 -13.54 4.49
C ARG A 69 10.26 -12.31 4.24
N VAL A 70 9.78 -12.10 3.02
CA VAL A 70 8.87 -10.98 2.70
C VAL A 70 7.46 -11.26 3.18
N LEU A 71 7.09 -12.54 3.20
CA LEU A 71 5.71 -12.95 3.26
C LEU A 71 5.29 -13.32 4.69
N LEU A 72 6.16 -14.00 5.44
CA LEU A 72 5.98 -14.35 6.85
C LEU A 72 5.59 -13.14 7.74
N PRO A 73 6.28 -11.99 7.71
CA PRO A 73 5.90 -10.84 8.55
C PRO A 73 4.48 -10.32 8.25
N ARG A 74 3.97 -10.55 7.03
CA ARG A 74 2.61 -10.16 6.65
C ARG A 74 1.55 -11.15 7.14
N ILE A 75 1.88 -12.45 7.14
CA ILE A 75 1.04 -13.49 7.76
C ILE A 75 0.89 -13.18 9.25
N THR A 76 2.02 -13.04 9.93
CA THR A 76 2.05 -12.88 11.38
C THR A 76 1.39 -11.56 11.78
N GLY A 77 1.58 -10.50 11.00
CA GLY A 77 0.88 -9.23 11.20
C GLY A 77 -0.64 -9.38 11.11
N THR A 78 -1.14 -10.01 10.05
CA THR A 78 -2.60 -10.20 9.83
C THR A 78 -3.21 -11.14 10.87
N ALA A 79 -2.52 -12.23 11.21
CA ALA A 79 -2.91 -13.15 12.27
C ALA A 79 -2.99 -12.46 13.63
N PHE A 80 -2.02 -11.61 13.96
CA PHE A 80 -1.98 -10.87 15.20
C PHE A 80 -3.09 -9.81 15.28
N VAL A 81 -3.34 -9.09 14.18
CA VAL A 81 -4.47 -8.14 14.04
C VAL A 81 -5.80 -8.84 14.26
N LEU A 82 -6.01 -10.01 13.65
CA LEU A 82 -7.21 -10.81 13.85
C LEU A 82 -7.36 -11.25 15.31
N MET A 83 -6.30 -11.80 15.91
CA MET A 83 -6.28 -12.24 17.29
C MET A 83 -6.67 -11.10 18.24
N MET A 84 -6.08 -9.92 18.04
CA MET A 84 -6.40 -8.72 18.81
C MET A 84 -7.87 -8.29 18.65
N GLY A 85 -8.38 -8.30 17.41
CA GLY A 85 -9.79 -8.02 17.15
C GLY A 85 -10.73 -8.97 17.89
N LEU A 86 -10.48 -10.28 17.77
CA LEU A 86 -11.25 -11.31 18.49
C LEU A 86 -11.18 -11.11 20.02
N ALA A 87 -10.00 -10.77 20.55
CA ALA A 87 -9.82 -10.51 21.97
C ALA A 87 -10.60 -9.27 22.44
N PHE A 88 -10.62 -8.18 21.66
CA PHE A 88 -11.46 -7.02 21.97
C PHE A 88 -12.94 -7.36 21.88
N GLY A 89 -13.37 -8.13 20.88
CA GLY A 89 -14.75 -8.57 20.75
C GLY A 89 -15.22 -9.35 21.97
N LEU A 90 -14.37 -10.24 22.49
CA LEU A 90 -14.61 -10.98 23.73
C LEU A 90 -14.65 -10.06 24.95
N ALA A 91 -13.67 -9.16 25.10
CA ALA A 91 -13.56 -8.28 26.25
C ALA A 91 -14.76 -7.32 26.35
N PHE A 92 -15.12 -6.64 25.25
CA PHE A 92 -16.26 -5.74 25.22
C PHE A 92 -17.59 -6.49 25.26
N GLY A 93 -17.69 -7.67 24.64
CA GLY A 93 -18.88 -8.50 24.70
C GLY A 93 -19.19 -8.96 26.13
N LEU A 94 -18.16 -9.41 26.87
CA LEU A 94 -18.28 -9.73 28.29
C LEU A 94 -18.58 -8.48 29.13
N GLY A 95 -17.93 -7.36 28.84
CA GLY A 95 -18.17 -6.09 29.52
C GLY A 95 -19.64 -5.68 29.47
N VAL A 96 -20.30 -5.81 28.31
CA VAL A 96 -21.73 -5.52 28.18
C VAL A 96 -22.58 -6.43 29.06
N ARG A 97 -22.18 -7.70 29.20
CA ARG A 97 -22.87 -8.64 30.08
C ARG A 97 -22.76 -8.28 31.57
N PHE A 98 -21.67 -7.61 31.96
CA PHE A 98 -21.48 -7.07 33.31
C PHE A 98 -22.10 -5.67 33.51
N GLY A 99 -22.94 -5.22 32.57
CA GLY A 99 -23.69 -3.96 32.68
C GLY A 99 -23.07 -2.77 31.94
N PHE A 100 -22.02 -2.99 31.14
CA PHE A 100 -21.49 -1.93 30.28
C PHE A 100 -22.47 -1.61 29.14
N PRO A 101 -22.66 -0.34 28.74
CA PRO A 101 -23.64 0.00 27.71
C PRO A 101 -23.22 -0.56 26.34
N ALA A 102 -24.08 -1.38 25.73
CA ALA A 102 -23.85 -1.99 24.41
C ALA A 102 -23.40 -1.02 23.30
N PRO A 103 -24.04 0.16 23.10
CA PRO A 103 -23.61 1.07 22.04
C PRO A 103 -22.21 1.64 22.29
N LEU A 104 -21.87 1.95 23.55
CA LEU A 104 -20.53 2.42 23.91
C LEU A 104 -19.48 1.33 23.70
N ALA A 105 -19.80 0.08 24.04
CA ALA A 105 -18.89 -1.05 23.81
C ALA A 105 -18.63 -1.26 22.33
N GLY A 106 -19.66 -1.19 21.48
CA GLY A 106 -19.51 -1.31 20.03
C GLY A 106 -18.62 -0.21 19.44
N VAL A 107 -18.83 1.05 19.84
CA VAL A 107 -18.01 2.19 19.38
C VAL A 107 -16.54 2.02 19.80
N LEU A 108 -16.30 1.67 21.06
CA LEU A 108 -14.95 1.44 21.58
C LEU A 108 -14.29 0.25 20.91
N LEU A 109 -15.00 -0.87 20.75
CA LEU A 109 -14.53 -2.05 20.04
C LEU A 109 -14.04 -1.72 18.64
N VAL A 110 -14.87 -1.07 17.83
CA VAL A 110 -14.54 -0.73 16.43
C VAL A 110 -13.38 0.27 16.38
N GLY A 111 -13.45 1.34 17.18
CA GLY A 111 -12.44 2.40 17.21
C GLY A 111 -11.07 1.91 17.68
N LEU A 112 -11.02 1.17 18.79
CA LEU A 112 -9.78 0.60 19.33
C LEU A 112 -9.22 -0.47 18.41
N SER A 113 -10.05 -1.38 17.91
CA SER A 113 -9.61 -2.44 17.00
C SER A 113 -8.98 -1.86 15.74
N TYR A 114 -9.60 -0.86 15.13
CA TYR A 114 -9.05 -0.19 13.94
C TYR A 114 -7.75 0.57 14.26
N THR A 115 -7.76 1.38 15.33
CA THR A 115 -6.63 2.25 15.67
C THR A 115 -5.38 1.48 16.13
N LEU A 116 -5.55 0.36 16.83
CA LEU A 116 -4.42 -0.50 17.17
C LEU A 116 -3.97 -1.33 15.95
N ALA A 117 -4.90 -1.72 15.07
CA ALA A 117 -4.56 -2.51 13.89
C ALA A 117 -3.68 -1.74 12.89
N THR A 118 -3.84 -0.42 12.80
CA THR A 118 -2.99 0.43 11.95
C THR A 118 -1.55 0.56 12.49
N ARG A 119 -1.32 0.33 13.78
CA ARG A 119 0.02 0.37 14.39
C ARG A 119 0.81 -0.93 14.20
N ILE A 120 0.16 -2.02 13.81
CA ILE A 120 0.81 -3.33 13.65
C ILE A 120 1.55 -3.38 12.31
N ARG A 121 2.88 -3.54 12.39
CA ARG A 121 3.74 -3.63 11.20
C ARG A 121 3.41 -4.90 10.40
N GLY A 122 3.28 -4.75 9.09
CA GLY A 122 3.00 -5.87 8.18
C GLY A 122 1.52 -6.25 8.07
N ASN A 123 0.61 -5.51 8.71
CA ASN A 123 -0.82 -5.69 8.53
C ASN A 123 -1.24 -5.43 7.08
N ILE A 124 -2.03 -6.35 6.50
CA ILE A 124 -2.60 -6.23 5.15
C ILE A 124 -3.90 -5.39 5.19
N SER A 125 -4.70 -5.53 6.24
CA SER A 125 -5.98 -4.83 6.36
C SER A 125 -6.39 -4.64 7.83
N SER A 126 -6.50 -3.38 8.26
CA SER A 126 -6.97 -3.02 9.60
C SER A 126 -8.44 -3.41 9.85
N TYR A 127 -9.22 -3.56 8.79
CA TYR A 127 -10.62 -3.98 8.89
C TYR A 127 -10.77 -5.41 9.40
N VAL A 128 -9.76 -6.27 9.23
CA VAL A 128 -9.81 -7.66 9.72
C VAL A 128 -10.00 -7.72 11.24
N ALA A 129 -9.35 -6.83 12.00
CA ALA A 129 -9.56 -6.75 13.45
C ALA A 129 -11.00 -6.31 13.78
N VAL A 130 -11.52 -5.32 13.05
CA VAL A 130 -12.87 -4.79 13.27
C VAL A 130 -13.93 -5.86 13.01
N VAL A 131 -13.89 -6.50 11.83
CA VAL A 131 -14.86 -7.54 11.47
C VAL A 131 -14.72 -8.75 12.41
N GLY A 132 -13.47 -9.13 12.75
CA GLY A 132 -13.15 -10.14 13.77
C GLY A 132 -13.83 -9.89 15.10
N GLY A 133 -13.56 -8.73 15.68
CA GLY A 133 -14.09 -8.33 16.97
C GLY A 133 -15.61 -8.18 16.96
N LEU A 134 -16.17 -7.55 15.92
CA LEU A 134 -17.61 -7.36 15.79
C LEU A 134 -18.35 -8.69 15.69
N THR A 135 -17.82 -9.66 14.94
CA THR A 135 -18.43 -10.99 14.80
C THR A 135 -18.52 -11.69 16.17
N VAL A 136 -17.47 -11.61 16.98
CA VAL A 136 -17.47 -12.18 18.34
C VAL A 136 -18.45 -11.41 19.23
N PHE A 137 -18.39 -10.08 19.21
CA PHE A 137 -19.24 -9.20 20.01
C PHE A 137 -20.74 -9.43 19.75
N GLU A 138 -21.16 -9.45 18.49
CA GLU A 138 -22.56 -9.68 18.10
C GLU A 138 -23.02 -11.09 18.50
N ARG A 139 -22.17 -12.10 18.32
CA ARG A 139 -22.46 -13.48 18.76
C ARG A 139 -22.66 -13.57 20.27
N LEU A 140 -21.86 -12.85 21.04
CA LEU A 140 -21.98 -12.78 22.50
C LEU A 140 -23.29 -12.10 22.94
N LEU A 141 -23.73 -11.07 22.21
CA LEU A 141 -24.97 -10.36 22.52
C LEU A 141 -26.23 -11.13 22.08
N ALA A 142 -26.17 -11.87 20.97
CA ALA A 142 -27.30 -12.62 20.45
C ALA A 142 -27.67 -13.85 21.31
N ASN A 143 -26.67 -14.49 21.93
CA ASN A 143 -26.88 -15.70 22.71
C ASN A 143 -27.53 -15.39 24.08
N HIS A 144 -28.77 -15.85 24.25
CA HIS A 144 -29.45 -15.85 25.55
C HIS A 144 -28.86 -16.98 26.40
N LEU A 145 -27.91 -16.66 27.27
CA LEU A 145 -27.24 -17.65 28.13
C LEU A 145 -28.23 -18.22 29.15
N GLY A 146 -28.31 -19.55 29.20
CA GLY A 146 -29.05 -20.28 30.24
C GLY A 146 -28.32 -20.22 31.59
N SER A 147 -28.88 -20.87 32.62
CA SER A 147 -28.39 -20.86 34.00
C SER A 147 -27.10 -21.67 34.26
N GLY A 148 -26.23 -21.82 33.25
CA GLY A 148 -24.93 -22.49 33.36
C GLY A 148 -23.76 -21.50 33.44
N ASN A 149 -22.54 -22.01 33.61
CA ASN A 149 -21.34 -21.18 33.61
C ASN A 149 -21.18 -20.42 32.29
N LEU A 150 -20.84 -19.12 32.38
CA LEU A 150 -20.61 -18.25 31.23
C LEU A 150 -19.51 -18.79 30.31
N VAL A 151 -18.43 -19.34 30.91
CA VAL A 151 -17.29 -19.87 30.17
C VAL A 151 -17.69 -21.07 29.32
N ASP A 152 -18.46 -22.02 29.87
CA ASP A 152 -18.86 -23.25 29.18
C ASP A 152 -19.75 -22.96 27.96
N GLN A 153 -20.53 -21.89 28.00
CA GLN A 153 -21.41 -21.48 26.90
C GLN A 153 -20.68 -20.62 25.85
N MET A 154 -19.71 -19.80 26.27
CA MET A 154 -19.04 -18.84 25.37
C MET A 154 -17.77 -19.38 24.74
N ALA A 155 -16.97 -20.16 25.48
CA ALA A 155 -15.72 -20.73 24.99
C ALA A 155 -15.88 -21.48 23.65
N PRO A 156 -16.86 -22.39 23.46
CA PRO A 156 -17.00 -23.10 22.19
C PRO A 156 -17.37 -22.17 21.04
N VAL A 157 -18.18 -21.13 21.27
CA VAL A 157 -18.59 -20.18 20.23
C VAL A 157 -17.41 -19.34 19.76
N VAL A 158 -16.67 -18.75 20.71
CA VAL A 158 -15.49 -17.94 20.42
C VAL A 158 -14.41 -18.80 19.76
N LEU A 159 -14.16 -20.00 20.28
CA LEU A 159 -13.18 -20.92 19.73
C LEU A 159 -13.53 -21.33 18.30
N THR A 160 -14.79 -21.62 18.01
CA THR A 160 -15.26 -21.97 16.66
C THR A 160 -15.03 -20.82 15.67
N ILE A 161 -15.34 -19.58 16.06
CA ILE A 161 -15.11 -18.39 15.22
C ILE A 161 -13.61 -18.17 14.99
N ALA A 162 -12.81 -18.27 16.06
CA ALA A 162 -11.37 -18.11 15.98
C ALA A 162 -10.76 -19.16 15.05
N VAL A 163 -10.99 -20.45 15.33
CA VAL A 163 -10.48 -21.57 14.52
C VAL A 163 -10.97 -21.45 13.08
N GLY A 164 -12.24 -21.12 12.84
CA GLY A 164 -12.77 -20.92 11.50
C GLY A 164 -12.07 -19.78 10.75
N THR A 165 -11.87 -18.63 11.39
CA THR A 165 -11.22 -17.48 10.74
C THR A 165 -9.72 -17.73 10.49
N PHE A 166 -9.03 -18.43 11.39
CA PHE A 166 -7.64 -18.84 11.19
C PHE A 166 -7.51 -19.91 10.10
N ALA A 167 -8.41 -20.89 10.06
CA ALA A 167 -8.46 -21.88 8.99
C ALA A 167 -8.68 -21.21 7.63
N ALA A 168 -9.59 -20.22 7.57
CA ALA A 168 -9.84 -19.42 6.38
C ALA A 168 -8.62 -18.61 5.93
N LEU A 169 -7.88 -18.03 6.88
CA LEU A 169 -6.63 -17.33 6.61
C LEU A 169 -5.60 -18.28 5.97
N LEU A 170 -5.43 -19.48 6.51
CA LEU A 170 -4.53 -20.50 5.96
C LEU A 170 -5.00 -21.02 4.60
N ALA A 171 -6.30 -21.26 4.44
CA ALA A 171 -6.89 -21.72 3.18
C ALA A 171 -6.70 -20.68 2.06
N GLY A 172 -7.01 -19.41 2.33
CA GLY A 172 -6.76 -18.32 1.37
C GLY A 172 -5.30 -18.27 0.93
N TRP A 173 -4.39 -18.46 1.89
CA TRP A 173 -2.96 -18.55 1.63
C TRP A 173 -2.57 -19.68 0.66
N VAL A 174 -3.06 -20.89 0.93
CA VAL A 174 -2.79 -22.06 0.09
C VAL A 174 -3.35 -21.83 -1.31
N VAL A 175 -4.59 -21.33 -1.41
CA VAL A 175 -5.25 -21.03 -2.69
C VAL A 175 -4.42 -20.01 -3.49
N GLY A 176 -4.03 -18.91 -2.88
CA GLY A 176 -3.23 -17.88 -3.54
C GLY A 176 -1.85 -18.37 -3.97
N LEU A 177 -1.21 -19.21 -3.16
CA LEU A 177 0.09 -19.81 -3.48
C LEU A 177 -0.01 -20.75 -4.69
N VAL A 178 -1.01 -21.62 -4.69
CA VAL A 178 -1.28 -22.58 -5.78
C VAL A 178 -1.66 -21.84 -7.05
N MET A 179 -2.63 -20.92 -6.99
CA MET A 179 -3.06 -20.16 -8.16
C MET A 179 -1.96 -19.25 -8.70
N GLY A 180 -1.15 -18.66 -7.83
CA GLY A 180 0.03 -17.90 -8.23
C GLY A 180 1.01 -18.77 -9.00
N LEU A 181 1.28 -20.00 -8.52
CA LEU A 181 2.18 -20.95 -9.18
C LEU A 181 1.65 -21.39 -10.56
N ILE A 182 0.36 -21.71 -10.65
CA ILE A 182 -0.31 -22.09 -11.90
C ILE A 182 -0.25 -20.93 -12.91
N THR A 183 -0.68 -19.74 -12.49
CA THR A 183 -0.68 -18.54 -13.35
C THR A 183 0.75 -18.20 -13.79
N ARG A 184 1.73 -18.35 -12.90
CA ARG A 184 3.14 -18.13 -13.22
C ARG A 184 3.68 -19.15 -14.22
N SER A 185 3.26 -20.42 -14.13
CA SER A 185 3.68 -21.47 -15.06
C SER A 185 3.13 -21.29 -16.47
N LEU A 186 2.00 -20.60 -16.61
CA LEU A 186 1.36 -20.30 -17.89
C LEU A 186 1.93 -19.05 -18.56
N LEU A 187 2.69 -18.22 -17.82
CA LEU A 187 3.33 -17.03 -18.35
C LEU A 187 4.64 -17.37 -19.10
N PRO A 188 4.89 -16.78 -20.29
CA PRO A 188 6.13 -17.01 -21.03
C PRO A 188 7.38 -16.66 -20.21
N ARG A 189 8.42 -17.51 -20.28
CA ARG A 189 9.73 -17.25 -19.66
C ARG A 189 10.31 -15.94 -20.22
N GLY A 190 10.74 -15.04 -19.33
CA GLY A 190 11.34 -13.75 -19.72
C GLY A 190 10.38 -12.57 -19.84
N TYR A 191 9.08 -12.73 -19.51
CA TYR A 191 8.16 -11.60 -19.49
C TYR A 191 8.42 -10.69 -18.27
N LYS A 192 9.21 -9.62 -18.47
CA LYS A 192 9.33 -8.46 -17.57
C LYS A 192 8.22 -7.47 -17.92
N THR A 193 7.11 -7.50 -17.19
CA THR A 193 6.07 -6.48 -17.34
C THR A 193 6.54 -5.17 -16.71
N LEU A 194 6.86 -4.18 -17.54
CA LEU A 194 7.10 -2.79 -17.13
C LEU A 194 5.81 -2.06 -16.64
N ARG A 195 4.73 -2.80 -16.35
CA ARG A 195 3.38 -2.27 -16.01
C ARG A 195 2.56 -3.16 -15.06
N SER A 196 3.20 -4.04 -14.29
CA SER A 196 2.50 -4.79 -13.22
C SER A 196 2.65 -4.03 -11.91
N PHE A 197 1.56 -3.87 -11.15
CA PHE A 197 1.55 -3.32 -9.79
C PHE A 197 2.47 -4.07 -8.80
N ALA A 198 3.00 -5.23 -9.21
CA ALA A 198 3.90 -6.03 -8.41
C ALA A 198 5.41 -5.76 -8.63
N TYR A 199 5.76 -4.81 -9.50
CA TYR A 199 7.14 -4.34 -9.70
C TYR A 199 7.20 -2.82 -9.57
N GLU A 200 8.28 -2.30 -8.96
CA GLU A 200 8.64 -0.90 -9.03
C GLU A 200 8.56 -0.43 -10.49
N LEU A 201 7.89 0.70 -10.75
CA LEU A 201 7.71 1.19 -12.12
C LEU A 201 9.09 1.34 -12.80
N PRO A 202 9.18 1.26 -14.13
CA PRO A 202 10.39 1.67 -14.85
C PRO A 202 10.81 3.07 -14.38
N LEU A 203 12.11 3.37 -14.26
CA LEU A 203 12.62 4.69 -13.81
C LEU A 203 11.97 5.89 -14.53
N GLU A 204 11.56 5.69 -15.79
CA GLU A 204 10.88 6.66 -16.65
C GLU A 204 9.41 6.91 -16.26
N MET A 205 8.79 6.00 -15.49
CA MET A 205 7.38 6.03 -15.08
C MET A 205 7.20 6.04 -13.56
N GLN A 206 8.26 5.85 -12.77
CA GLN A 206 8.20 6.10 -11.34
C GLN A 206 7.91 7.59 -11.13
N PRO A 207 6.97 7.95 -10.24
CA PRO A 207 6.86 9.34 -9.82
C PRO A 207 8.24 9.76 -9.31
N PHE A 208 8.79 10.83 -9.88
CA PHE A 208 10.16 11.31 -9.65
C PHE A 208 10.56 11.34 -8.15
N ARG A 209 9.57 11.51 -7.27
CA ARG A 209 9.68 11.50 -5.81
C ARG A 209 10.15 10.16 -5.21
N GLU A 210 9.78 9.03 -5.78
CA GLU A 210 10.15 7.68 -5.31
C GLU A 210 11.58 7.29 -5.71
N VAL A 211 12.00 7.62 -6.94
CA VAL A 211 13.36 7.35 -7.45
C VAL A 211 14.43 8.03 -6.60
N LEU A 212 14.16 9.27 -6.17
CA LEU A 212 15.11 10.08 -5.42
C LEU A 212 15.07 9.85 -3.90
N LYS A 213 14.26 8.90 -3.39
CA LYS A 213 14.04 8.72 -1.94
C LYS A 213 13.82 10.08 -1.25
N MET A 214 12.97 10.90 -1.83
CA MET A 214 12.77 12.26 -1.34
C MET A 214 12.11 12.16 0.04
N GLU A 215 12.78 12.68 1.06
CA GLU A 215 12.16 12.96 2.36
C GLU A 215 10.89 13.78 2.11
N THR A 216 9.86 13.57 2.94
CA THR A 216 8.48 14.08 2.81
C THR A 216 8.38 15.59 2.55
N ASP A 217 9.48 16.33 2.74
CA ASP A 217 9.57 17.78 2.71
C ASP A 217 10.08 18.38 1.39
N LEU A 218 10.34 17.61 0.33
CA LEU A 218 10.76 18.13 -0.99
C LEU A 218 9.59 18.22 -1.99
N ALA A 219 9.56 19.31 -2.77
CA ALA A 219 8.58 19.61 -3.81
C ALA A 219 9.25 19.95 -5.15
N LEU A 220 8.45 19.84 -6.22
CA LEU A 220 8.80 20.27 -7.58
C LEU A 220 7.95 21.49 -7.95
N ALA A 221 8.57 22.47 -8.61
CA ALA A 221 7.86 23.63 -9.13
C ALA A 221 8.34 23.93 -10.55
N GLU A 222 7.38 24.09 -11.45
CA GLU A 222 7.63 24.54 -12.82
C GLU A 222 7.32 26.03 -12.90
N VAL A 223 8.28 26.81 -13.40
CA VAL A 223 8.21 28.27 -13.33
C VAL A 223 8.64 28.88 -14.66
N ASN A 224 7.75 29.70 -15.22
CA ASN A 224 8.09 30.56 -16.35
C ASN A 224 8.86 31.78 -15.86
N VAL A 225 10.04 32.01 -16.44
CA VAL A 225 10.89 33.14 -16.12
C VAL A 225 10.35 34.38 -16.79
N ALA A 226 9.90 35.35 -15.99
CA ALA A 226 9.42 36.63 -16.50
C ALA A 226 10.57 37.48 -17.02
N ALA A 227 10.32 38.31 -18.04
CA ALA A 227 11.30 39.26 -18.55
C ALA A 227 11.72 40.32 -17.51
N SER A 228 10.87 40.57 -16.51
CA SER A 228 11.14 41.45 -15.36
C SER A 228 11.94 40.76 -14.24
N CYS A 229 12.30 39.50 -14.39
CA CYS A 229 13.04 38.77 -13.36
C CYS A 229 14.47 39.33 -13.24
N PRO A 230 14.93 39.70 -12.03
CA PRO A 230 16.27 40.25 -11.81
C PRO A 230 17.41 39.23 -12.03
N LEU A 231 17.05 37.97 -12.25
CA LEU A 231 17.94 36.83 -12.42
C LEU A 231 18.15 36.47 -13.91
N VAL A 232 17.53 37.22 -14.82
CA VAL A 232 17.73 37.12 -16.27
C VAL A 232 19.18 37.47 -16.64
N ASP A 233 19.71 36.77 -17.65
CA ASP A 233 21.06 36.91 -18.20
C ASP A 233 22.21 36.62 -17.20
N ARG A 234 21.89 35.93 -16.11
CA ARG A 234 22.88 35.42 -15.13
C ARG A 234 23.04 33.91 -15.21
N SER A 235 24.24 33.42 -14.94
CA SER A 235 24.54 31.99 -14.88
C SER A 235 23.94 31.33 -13.63
N LEU A 236 23.57 30.06 -13.70
CA LEU A 236 23.09 29.30 -12.54
C LEU A 236 24.10 29.30 -11.37
N ARG A 237 25.40 29.36 -11.66
CA ARG A 237 26.47 29.49 -10.68
C ARG A 237 26.40 30.82 -9.93
N ASP A 238 26.16 31.93 -10.64
CA ASP A 238 26.05 33.26 -10.02
C ASP A 238 24.80 33.40 -9.17
N LEU A 239 23.72 32.70 -9.56
CA LEU A 239 22.44 32.72 -8.87
C LEU A 239 22.46 31.95 -7.54
N ARG A 240 23.40 31.01 -7.37
CA ARG A 240 23.61 30.23 -6.13
C ARG A 240 22.31 29.70 -5.51
N LEU A 241 21.35 29.27 -6.34
CA LEU A 241 20.00 28.87 -5.92
C LEU A 241 20.00 27.78 -4.84
N ARG A 242 21.01 26.90 -4.89
CA ARG A 242 21.21 25.85 -3.89
C ARG A 242 21.64 26.41 -2.52
N GLU A 243 22.47 27.43 -2.49
CA GLU A 243 22.98 28.04 -1.25
C GLU A 243 21.92 28.99 -0.66
N ALA A 244 21.31 29.82 -1.50
CA ALA A 244 20.36 30.85 -1.08
C ALA A 244 18.98 30.28 -0.73
N TYR A 245 18.47 29.32 -1.50
CA TYR A 245 17.09 28.83 -1.39
C TYR A 245 16.98 27.32 -1.19
N LYS A 246 18.09 26.61 -0.98
CA LYS A 246 18.14 25.14 -0.90
C LYS A 246 17.43 24.45 -2.08
N THR A 247 17.39 25.12 -3.24
CA THR A 247 16.64 24.69 -4.41
C THR A 247 17.61 24.41 -5.56
N ASN A 248 17.40 23.32 -6.29
CA ASN A 248 18.19 22.94 -7.46
C ASN A 248 17.36 23.08 -8.74
N VAL A 249 18.03 23.43 -9.83
CA VAL A 249 17.43 23.42 -11.17
C VAL A 249 17.64 22.04 -11.78
N LEU A 250 16.56 21.40 -12.20
CA LEU A 250 16.58 20.08 -12.81
C LEU A 250 16.58 20.13 -14.34
N ALA A 251 15.81 21.06 -14.90
CA ALA A 251 15.70 21.24 -16.33
C ALA A 251 15.31 22.67 -16.70
N ILE A 252 15.73 23.11 -17.89
CA ILE A 252 15.30 24.36 -18.51
C ILE A 252 14.72 24.02 -19.88
N HIS A 253 13.47 24.39 -20.11
CA HIS A 253 12.80 24.26 -21.41
C HIS A 253 12.83 25.62 -22.09
N ARG A 254 13.51 25.68 -23.25
CA ARG A 254 13.73 26.90 -24.01
C ARG A 254 13.42 26.67 -25.48
N ALA A 255 12.41 27.37 -25.99
CA ALA A 255 12.06 27.36 -27.42
C ALA A 255 11.97 25.95 -28.04
N GLY A 256 11.38 24.99 -27.30
CA GLY A 256 11.22 23.61 -27.75
C GLY A 256 12.47 22.72 -27.61
N ARG A 257 13.50 23.17 -26.88
CA ARG A 257 14.66 22.35 -26.48
C ARG A 257 14.70 22.20 -24.97
N ASP A 258 15.00 20.99 -24.52
CA ASP A 258 15.08 20.66 -23.10
C ASP A 258 16.55 20.50 -22.69
N ILE A 259 17.00 21.35 -21.77
CA ILE A 259 18.32 21.30 -21.17
C ILE A 259 18.17 20.56 -19.85
N VAL A 260 18.50 19.28 -19.85
CA VAL A 260 18.37 18.37 -18.69
C VAL A 260 19.66 18.41 -17.87
N VAL A 261 19.54 18.65 -16.56
CA VAL A 261 20.66 18.86 -15.62
C VAL A 261 21.61 19.96 -16.12
N PRO A 262 21.15 21.22 -16.14
CA PRO A 262 21.98 22.33 -16.63
C PRO A 262 23.23 22.51 -15.77
N GLY A 263 24.36 22.76 -16.43
CA GLY A 263 25.61 23.09 -15.76
C GLY A 263 25.56 24.47 -15.11
N GLY A 264 26.51 24.76 -14.21
CA GLY A 264 26.59 26.07 -13.54
C GLY A 264 26.78 27.27 -14.47
N GLU A 265 27.34 27.05 -15.66
CA GLU A 265 27.56 28.09 -16.68
C GLU A 265 26.30 28.40 -17.52
N GLU A 266 25.22 27.61 -17.37
CA GLU A 266 23.99 27.85 -18.12
C GLU A 266 23.33 29.15 -17.65
N VAL A 267 22.95 30.01 -18.60
CA VAL A 267 22.40 31.33 -18.34
C VAL A 267 20.89 31.29 -18.46
N ILE A 268 20.18 31.84 -17.47
CA ILE A 268 18.71 31.96 -17.50
C ILE A 268 18.30 33.07 -18.47
N LYS A 269 17.34 32.79 -19.35
CA LYS A 269 16.81 33.76 -20.33
C LYS A 269 15.33 34.03 -20.11
N PRO A 270 14.82 35.19 -20.58
CA PRO A 270 13.39 35.49 -20.52
C PRO A 270 12.58 34.44 -21.30
N GLY A 271 11.45 34.01 -20.73
CA GLY A 271 10.57 33.02 -21.35
C GLY A 271 11.04 31.57 -21.20
N ASP A 272 12.14 31.32 -20.51
CA ASP A 272 12.52 29.97 -20.09
C ASP A 272 11.48 29.38 -19.14
N MET A 273 11.26 28.07 -19.23
CA MET A 273 10.48 27.31 -18.26
C MET A 273 11.41 26.43 -17.46
N VAL A 274 11.59 26.78 -16.18
CA VAL A 274 12.58 26.19 -15.29
C VAL A 274 11.89 25.22 -14.34
N LEU A 275 12.39 23.98 -14.29
CA LEU A 275 11.95 22.97 -13.34
C LEU A 275 12.84 23.01 -12.10
N LEU A 276 12.26 23.36 -10.96
CA LEU A 276 12.92 23.46 -9.66
C LEU A 276 12.62 22.26 -8.78
N LEU A 277 13.57 21.91 -7.92
CA LEU A 277 13.44 20.91 -6.87
C LEU A 277 14.01 21.46 -5.56
N GLY A 278 13.24 21.43 -4.48
CA GLY A 278 13.70 21.92 -3.17
C GLY A 278 12.64 21.73 -2.08
N PRO A 279 12.94 22.12 -0.83
CA PRO A 279 11.99 21.97 0.27
C PRO A 279 10.68 22.73 0.05
N VAL A 280 9.54 22.18 0.46
CA VAL A 280 8.19 22.78 0.28
C VAL A 280 8.14 24.22 0.77
N GLY A 281 8.81 24.52 1.89
CA GLY A 281 8.84 25.88 2.47
C GLY A 281 9.73 26.89 1.71
N SER A 282 10.71 26.43 0.93
CA SER A 282 11.70 27.29 0.27
C SER A 282 11.50 27.42 -1.23
N ILE A 283 10.91 26.40 -1.87
CA ILE A 283 10.73 26.37 -3.33
C ILE A 283 9.78 27.46 -3.84
N SER A 284 8.80 27.87 -3.03
CA SER A 284 7.86 28.95 -3.36
C SER A 284 8.56 30.31 -3.49
N GLN A 285 9.57 30.57 -2.65
CA GLN A 285 10.35 31.81 -2.69
C GLN A 285 11.20 31.88 -3.97
N ALA A 286 11.89 30.80 -4.31
CA ALA A 286 12.66 30.69 -5.56
C ALA A 286 11.75 30.82 -6.79
N ALA A 287 10.55 30.21 -6.74
CA ALA A 287 9.58 30.32 -7.82
C ALA A 287 9.05 31.75 -8.00
N ASN A 288 8.75 32.46 -6.91
CA ASN A 288 8.24 33.83 -6.97
C ASN A 288 9.28 34.82 -7.51
N LEU A 289 10.57 34.60 -7.23
CA LEU A 289 11.67 35.40 -7.80
C LEU A 289 11.75 35.24 -9.31
N LEU A 290 11.65 34.00 -9.82
CA LEU A 290 11.69 33.72 -11.25
C LEU A 290 10.45 34.22 -12.00
N LYS A 291 9.27 34.23 -11.35
CA LYS A 291 8.04 34.83 -11.91
C LYS A 291 8.09 36.37 -11.97
N GLY A 292 9.12 37.01 -11.40
CA GLY A 292 9.21 38.48 -11.34
C GLY A 292 8.20 39.12 -10.40
N SER A 293 7.60 38.34 -9.48
CA SER A 293 6.60 38.78 -8.51
C SER A 293 7.19 39.10 -7.14
N ALA A 294 8.50 39.41 -7.07
CA ALA A 294 9.10 39.87 -5.84
C ALA A 294 8.65 41.32 -5.56
N GLU A 295 7.63 41.45 -4.72
CA GLU A 295 7.45 42.62 -3.88
C GLU A 295 8.77 42.86 -3.12
N CYS A 296 9.32 44.07 -3.25
CA CYS A 296 10.44 44.51 -2.44
C CYS A 296 10.03 44.53 -0.97
N GLY A 297 10.72 43.73 -0.15
CA GLY A 297 10.71 43.78 1.30
C GLY A 297 12.06 43.34 1.84
#